data_AF-A0A0S8CQ26-F1
#
_entry.id   AF-A0A0S8CQ26-F1
#
_cell.length_a   1.000
_cell.length_b   1.000
_cell.length_c   1.000
_cell.angle_alpha   90.00
_cell.angle_beta   90.00
_cell.angle_gamma   90.00
#
_symmetry.space_group_name_H-M   'P 1'
#
loop_
_entity.id
_entity.type
_entity.pdbx_description
1 polymer ?
#
loop_
_entity_poly.entity_id
_entity_poly.type
_entity_poly.pdbx_seq_one_letter_code
_entity_poly.pdbx_strand_id
1 'polypeptide(L)' 'MNAKVAGQNQQVKLFTGPMVAAKRIDHLVHPVDIAQTLSAYLRAKLPSVAMGKPLFEVLKR' A
#
# COMPACT_ATOMS: atom_id res chain seq x y z
N MET A 1 -19.84 14.76 -28.92
CA MET A 1 -19.91 14.27 -27.53
C MET A 1 -18.73 13.33 -27.32
N ASN A 2 -17.60 13.80 -26.78
CA ASN A 2 -16.39 12.98 -26.60
C ASN A 2 -16.16 12.73 -25.12
N ALA A 3 -16.60 11.57 -24.63
CA ALA A 3 -16.24 11.08 -23.31
C ALA A 3 -14.77 10.62 -23.37
N LYS A 4 -13.85 11.53 -23.02
CA LYS A 4 -12.47 11.18 -22.72
C LYS A 4 -12.51 10.38 -21.41
N VAL A 5 -12.62 9.06 -21.52
CA VAL A 5 -12.54 8.15 -20.37
C VAL A 5 -11.22 8.44 -19.68
N ALA A 6 -11.32 9.00 -18.48
CA ALA A 6 -10.18 9.27 -17.63
C ALA A 6 -9.49 7.93 -17.36
N GLY A 7 -8.43 7.64 -18.11
CA GLY A 7 -7.50 6.57 -17.77
C GLY A 7 -7.01 6.85 -16.37
N GLN A 8 -7.51 6.09 -15.39
CA GLN A 8 -7.03 6.18 -14.03
C GLN A 8 -5.57 5.76 -14.07
N ASN A 9 -4.67 6.73 -13.90
CA ASN A 9 -3.23 6.49 -13.75
C ASN A 9 -3.03 5.62 -12.51
N GLN A 10 -3.05 4.31 -12.69
CA GLN A 10 -2.82 3.35 -11.63
C GLN A 10 -1.34 3.40 -11.27
N GLN A 11 -1.01 4.19 -10.23
CA GLN A 11 0.33 4.24 -9.69
C GLN A 11 0.72 2.86 -9.15
N VAL A 12 1.78 2.29 -9.72
CA VAL A 12 2.37 1.04 -9.24
C VAL A 12 3.01 1.30 -7.88
N LYS A 13 2.62 0.53 -6.88
CA LYS A 13 3.21 0.54 -5.55
C LYS A 13 4.04 -0.72 -5.38
N LEU A 14 5.32 -0.58 -5.08
CA LEU A 14 6.24 -1.70 -4.90
C LEU A 14 6.75 -1.72 -3.45
N PHE A 15 6.56 -2.86 -2.78
CA PHE A 15 7.18 -3.15 -1.50
C PHE A 15 8.27 -4.20 -1.72
N THR A 16 9.45 -3.98 -1.15
CA THR A 16 10.56 -4.94 -1.21
C THR A 16 11.26 -5.01 0.14
N GLY A 17 11.80 -6.18 0.48
CA GLY A 17 12.54 -6.38 1.73
C GLY A 17 12.48 -7.82 2.22
N PRO A 18 13.33 -8.18 3.21
CA PRO A 18 13.42 -9.55 3.72
C PRO A 18 12.10 -10.09 4.27
N MET A 19 11.30 -9.25 4.91
CA MET A 19 9.98 -9.62 5.46
C MET A 19 8.80 -9.31 4.52
N VAL A 20 9.06 -8.97 3.25
CA VAL A 20 8.02 -8.72 2.25
C VAL A 20 7.80 -9.97 1.41
N ALA A 21 6.55 -10.43 1.32
CA ALA A 21 6.17 -11.58 0.51
C ALA A 21 6.24 -11.24 -0.99
N ALA A 22 6.82 -12.13 -1.79
CA ALA A 22 6.82 -11.98 -3.25
C ALA A 22 5.43 -12.34 -3.80
N LYS A 23 4.54 -11.35 -3.87
CA LYS A 23 3.19 -11.53 -4.39
C LYS A 23 2.64 -10.24 -5.03
N ARG A 24 1.61 -10.40 -5.86
CA ARG A 24 0.82 -9.29 -6.39
C ARG A 24 -0.41 -9.07 -5.52
N ILE A 25 -0.75 -7.81 -5.28
CA ILE A 25 -2.02 -7.41 -4.67
C ILE A 25 -2.96 -7.00 -5.81
N ASP A 26 -4.15 -7.58 -5.84
CA ASP A 26 -5.14 -7.44 -6.90
C ASP A 26 -6.32 -6.54 -6.53
N HIS A 27 -6.39 -6.06 -5.28
CA HIS A 27 -7.38 -5.08 -4.83
C HIS A 27 -6.86 -3.64 -4.87
N LEU A 28 -7.78 -2.68 -4.75
CA LEU A 28 -7.44 -1.27 -4.65
C LEU A 28 -6.63 -1.01 -3.37
N VAL A 29 -5.50 -0.35 -3.52
CA VAL A 29 -4.63 0.09 -2.41
C VAL A 29 -4.49 1.60 -2.47
N HIS A 30 -4.73 2.28 -1.36
CA HIS A 30 -4.60 3.73 -1.27
C HIS A 30 -3.16 4.11 -0.86
N PRO A 31 -2.62 5.23 -1.36
CA PRO A 31 -1.30 5.71 -0.92
C PRO A 31 -1.19 5.92 0.60
N VAL A 32 -2.30 6.26 1.28
CA VAL A 32 -2.33 6.45 2.74
C VAL A 32 -2.02 5.17 3.52
N ASP A 33 -2.24 4.00 2.92
CA ASP A 33 -1.98 2.70 3.55
C ASP A 33 -0.47 2.41 3.71
N ILE A 34 0.39 3.14 2.98
CA ILE A 34 1.85 2.92 2.98
C ILE A 34 2.45 3.19 4.36
N ALA A 35 2.09 4.32 5.01
CA ALA A 35 2.65 4.68 6.31
C ALA A 35 2.27 3.67 7.41
N GLN A 36 1.02 3.20 7.36
CA GLN A 36 0.52 2.16 8.26
C GLN A 36 1.26 0.83 8.06
N THR A 37 1.47 0.44 6.80
CA THR A 37 2.21 -0.78 6.43
C THR A 37 3.67 -0.73 6.87
N LEU A 38 4.34 0.42 6.69
CA LEU A 38 5.72 0.62 7.14
C LEU A 38 5.85 0.58 8.67
N SER A 39 4.88 1.14 9.38
CA SER A 39 4.88 1.10 10.85
C SER A 39 4.79 -0.35 11.36
N ALA A 40 3.94 -1.17 10.73
CA ALA A 40 3.86 -2.60 11.02
C ALA A 40 5.16 -3.35 10.68
N TYR A 41 5.76 -3.06 9.52
CA TYR A 41 7.04 -3.65 9.10
C TYR A 41 8.17 -3.34 10.08
N LEU A 42 8.29 -2.07 10.50
CA LEU A 42 9.35 -1.59 11.39
C LEU A 42 9.08 -1.88 12.87
N ARG A 43 7.89 -2.39 13.21
CA ARG A 43 7.39 -2.49 14.60
C ARG A 43 7.50 -1.14 15.34
N ALA A 44 7.26 -0.06 14.60
CA ALA A 44 7.38 1.31 15.08
C ALA A 44 6.01 1.87 15.45
N LYS A 45 5.99 2.87 16.34
CA LYS A 45 4.78 3.61 16.67
C LYS A 45 4.25 4.32 15.43
N LEU A 46 2.95 4.20 15.21
CA LEU A 46 2.25 4.88 14.13
C LEU A 46 2.33 6.41 14.28
N PRO A 47 2.56 7.15 13.18
CA PRO A 47 2.33 8.59 13.18
C PRO A 47 0.88 8.87 13.58
N SER A 48 0.65 9.81 14.50
CA SER A 48 -0.68 10.13 15.04
C SER A 48 -1.68 10.58 13.97
N VAL A 49 -1.19 11.09 12.83
CA VAL A 49 -1.98 11.56 11.69
C VAL A 49 -2.06 10.54 10.55
N ALA A 50 -1.47 9.35 10.70
CA ALA A 50 -1.49 8.33 9.65
C ALA A 50 -2.92 7.77 9.46
N MET A 51 -3.47 7.98 8.27
CA MET A 51 -4.76 7.42 7.84
C MET A 51 -4.56 6.07 7.13
N GLY A 52 -5.66 5.38 6.82
CA GLY A 52 -5.63 4.13 6.06
C GLY A 52 -5.52 2.88 6.92
N LYS A 53 -5.17 1.76 6.28
CA LYS A 53 -5.05 0.44 6.92
C LYS A 53 -3.72 -0.22 6.55
N PRO A 54 -3.04 -0.88 7.51
CA PRO A 54 -1.83 -1.62 7.21
C PRO A 54 -2.12 -2.81 6.27
N LEU A 55 -1.33 -2.93 5.20
CA LEU A 55 -1.41 -4.02 4.24
C LEU A 55 -0.64 -5.23 4.77
N PHE A 56 -1.16 -5.87 5.82
CA PHE A 56 -0.49 -7.02 6.46
C PHE A 56 -0.19 -8.17 5.49
N GLU A 57 -0.95 -8.25 4.42
CA GLU A 57 -0.80 -9.27 3.41
C GLU A 57 0.50 -9.12 2.59
N VAL A 58 1.13 -7.93 2.59
CA VAL A 58 2.47 -7.66 2.03
C VAL A 58 3.55 -8.31 2.89
N LEU A 59 3.29 -8.51 4.18
CA LEU A 59 4.27 -8.98 5.15
C LEU A 59 4.26 -10.51 5.22
N LYS A 60 5.45 -11.12 5.30
CA LYS A 60 5.61 -12.53 5.64
C LYS A 60 5.19 -12.72 7.10
N ARG A 61 4.21 -13.59 7.35
CA ARG A 61 3.83 -14.01 8.70
C ARG A 61 4.82 -15.02 9.25
#